data_AF-A0A967CKC6-F1
#
_entry.id   AF-A0A967CKC6-F1
#
_cell.length_a   1.000
_cell.length_b   1.000
_cell.length_c   1.000
_cell.angle_alpha   90.00
_cell.angle_beta   90.00
_cell.angle_gamma   90.00
#
_symmetry.space_group_name_H-M   'P 1'
#
loop_
_entity.id
_entity.type
_entity.pdbx_description
1 polymer ?
#
loop_
_entity_poly.entity_id
_entity_poly.type
_entity_poly.pdbx_seq_one_letter_code
_entity_poly.pdbx_strand_id
1 'polypeptide(L)'
;MKLSPQKAGAYFRSPEEARAGILIYGPDPMRIALKRQELIKALVGPNGDEEMRLSRISAAELRKDPAILNDAMKAQSFFPGPRVAFLDEASDSFAPIISNALEDWR
;
A
#
# COMPACT_ATOMS: atom_id res chain seq x y z
N MET A 1 12.92 5.03 -4.31
CA MET A 1 13.34 5.40 -5.69
C MET A 1 12.17 6.02 -6.42
N LYS A 2 12.38 7.04 -7.26
CA LYS A 2 11.34 7.58 -8.14
C LYS A 2 11.42 6.84 -9.48
N LEU A 3 10.31 6.24 -9.92
CA LEU A 3 10.25 5.55 -11.22
C LEU A 3 10.16 6.58 -12.35
N SER A 4 10.86 6.32 -13.46
CA SER A 4 10.66 7.10 -14.68
C SER A 4 9.29 6.74 -15.31
N PRO A 5 8.69 7.65 -16.09
CA PRO A 5 7.42 7.37 -16.77
C PRO A 5 7.46 6.09 -17.62
N GLN A 6 8.60 5.80 -18.28
CA GLN A 6 8.73 4.58 -19.10
C GLN A 6 8.66 3.29 -18.26
N LYS A 7 9.23 3.32 -17.04
CA LYS A 7 9.28 2.15 -16.15
C LYS A 7 8.00 1.97 -15.33
N ALA A 8 7.29 3.06 -15.04
CA ALA A 8 6.10 3.05 -14.18
C ALA A 8 5.01 2.10 -14.69
N GLY A 9 4.75 2.08 -16.00
CA GLY A 9 3.71 1.23 -16.59
C GLY A 9 3.94 -0.27 -16.34
N ALA A 10 5.18 -0.75 -16.53
CA ALA A 10 5.53 -2.15 -16.27
C ALA A 10 5.50 -2.48 -14.77
N TYR A 11 5.95 -1.54 -13.94
CA TYR A 11 6.00 -1.71 -12.50
C TYR A 11 4.62 -1.94 -11.87
N PHE A 12 3.55 -1.30 -12.35
CA PHE A 12 2.20 -1.56 -11.85
C PHE A 12 1.70 -2.97 -12.16
N ARG A 13 2.17 -3.60 -13.25
CA ARG A 13 1.78 -4.96 -13.65
C ARG A 13 2.62 -6.05 -12.99
N SER A 14 3.88 -5.74 -12.69
CA SER A 14 4.84 -6.65 -12.07
C SER A 14 5.72 -5.86 -11.11
N PRO A 15 5.19 -5.51 -9.93
CA PRO A 15 5.93 -4.78 -8.92
C PRO A 15 6.97 -5.66 -8.24
N GLU A 16 8.01 -5.03 -7.70
CA GLU A 16 9.00 -5.74 -6.88
C GLU A 16 8.43 -6.00 -5.48
N GLU A 17 8.24 -7.27 -5.12
CA GLU A 17 7.65 -7.68 -3.84
C GLU A 17 8.52 -7.33 -2.62
N ALA A 18 9.84 -7.19 -2.80
CA ALA A 18 10.78 -6.87 -1.73
C ALA A 18 10.79 -5.38 -1.32
N ARG A 19 9.94 -4.54 -1.91
CA ARG A 19 9.88 -3.10 -1.59
C ARG A 19 9.01 -2.88 -0.35
N ALA A 20 9.54 -2.11 0.61
CA ALA A 20 8.85 -1.80 1.85
C ALA A 20 7.57 -0.94 1.67
N GLY A 21 7.47 -0.19 0.57
CA GLY A 21 6.29 0.65 0.31
C GLY A 21 6.32 1.30 -1.07
N ILE A 22 5.13 1.70 -1.55
CA ILE A 22 4.92 2.35 -2.84
C ILE A 22 3.99 3.54 -2.64
N LEU A 23 4.42 4.73 -3.09
CA LEU A 23 3.60 5.94 -3.11
C LEU A 23 3.10 6.21 -4.52
N ILE A 24 1.78 6.28 -4.69
CA ILE A 24 1.12 6.73 -5.93
C ILE A 24 0.51 8.10 -5.64
N TYR A 25 0.96 9.13 -6.35
CA TYR A 25 0.48 10.50 -6.19
C TYR A 25 0.38 11.23 -7.53
N GLY A 26 -0.46 12.26 -7.58
CA GLY A 26 -0.66 13.07 -8.78
C GLY A 26 -1.99 13.82 -8.74
N PRO A 27 -2.25 14.66 -9.75
CA PRO A 27 -3.46 15.49 -9.79
C PRO A 27 -4.71 14.75 -10.31
N ASP A 28 -4.56 13.53 -10.86
CA ASP A 28 -5.66 12.76 -11.47
C ASP A 28 -6.06 11.60 -10.55
N PRO A 29 -7.15 11.75 -9.75
CA PRO A 29 -7.58 10.73 -8.80
C PRO A 29 -8.07 9.44 -9.48
N MET A 30 -8.66 9.55 -10.68
CA MET A 30 -9.13 8.37 -11.42
C MET A 30 -7.96 7.51 -11.86
N ARG A 31 -6.91 8.14 -12.39
CA ARG A 31 -5.68 7.43 -12.79
C ARG A 31 -4.96 6.81 -11.59
N ILE A 32 -4.92 7.50 -10.46
CA ILE A 32 -4.37 6.96 -9.20
C ILE A 32 -5.16 5.72 -8.77
N ALA A 33 -6.49 5.81 -8.74
CA ALA A 33 -7.36 4.71 -8.34
C ALA A 33 -7.17 3.47 -9.23
N LEU A 34 -7.11 3.64 -10.55
CA LEU A 34 -6.86 2.55 -11.51
C LEU A 34 -5.47 1.92 -11.31
N LYS A 35 -4.42 2.73 -11.16
CA LYS A 35 -3.05 2.22 -10.96
C LYS A 35 -2.85 1.54 -9.62
N ARG A 36 -3.49 2.05 -8.57
CA ARG A 36 -3.56 1.38 -7.28
C ARG A 36 -4.24 0.01 -7.40
N GLN A 37 -5.41 -0.07 -8.05
CA GLN A 37 -6.11 -1.35 -8.21
C GLN A 37 -5.26 -2.37 -8.98
N GLU A 38 -4.62 -1.95 -10.08
CA GLU A 38 -3.68 -2.77 -10.86
C GLU A 38 -2.52 -3.27 -9.98
N LEU A 39 -1.89 -2.37 -9.23
CA LEU A 39 -0.76 -2.69 -8.34
C LEU A 39 -1.13 -3.66 -7.23
N ILE A 40 -2.22 -3.39 -6.51
CA ILE A 40 -2.66 -4.23 -5.40
C ILE A 40 -2.98 -5.62 -5.93
N LYS A 41 -3.72 -5.73 -7.03
CA LYS A 41 -4.03 -7.02 -7.66
C LYS A 41 -2.77 -7.77 -8.11
N ALA A 42 -1.74 -7.06 -8.59
CA ALA A 42 -0.47 -7.68 -8.95
C ALA A 42 0.31 -8.20 -7.74
N LEU A 43 0.23 -7.53 -6.58
CA LEU A 43 0.91 -7.95 -5.34
C LEU A 43 0.17 -9.08 -4.62
N VAL A 44 -1.14 -8.93 -4.41
CA VAL A 44 -1.92 -9.90 -3.63
C VAL A 44 -2.60 -10.96 -4.49
N GLY A 45 -2.54 -10.87 -5.83
CA GLY A 45 -3.23 -11.79 -6.71
C GLY A 45 -4.76 -11.60 -6.74
N PRO A 46 -5.48 -12.42 -7.52
CA PRO A 46 -6.94 -12.25 -7.73
C PRO A 46 -7.78 -12.48 -6.47
N ASN A 47 -7.32 -13.35 -5.56
CA ASN A 47 -8.07 -13.75 -4.36
C ASN A 47 -7.53 -13.09 -3.08
N GLY A 48 -6.57 -12.15 -3.18
CA GLY A 48 -5.87 -11.63 -2.01
C GLY A 48 -6.77 -10.90 -1.00
N ASP A 49 -7.91 -10.36 -1.45
CA ASP A 49 -8.91 -9.76 -0.56
C ASP A 49 -9.65 -10.82 0.26
N GLU A 50 -10.12 -11.89 -0.40
CA GLU A 50 -10.81 -13.03 0.22
C GLU A 50 -9.89 -13.78 1.20
N GLU A 51 -8.60 -13.85 0.89
CA GLU A 51 -7.54 -14.45 1.71
C GLU A 51 -7.05 -13.53 2.85
N MET A 52 -7.71 -12.39 3.08
CA MET A 52 -7.36 -11.41 4.11
C MET A 52 -5.90 -10.91 4.01
N ARG A 53 -5.37 -10.87 2.79
CA ARG A 53 -4.02 -10.35 2.49
C ARG A 53 -4.02 -8.87 2.11
N LEU A 54 -5.17 -8.22 2.09
CA LEU A 54 -5.31 -6.78 1.86
C LEU A 54 -6.05 -6.10 3.03
N SER A 55 -5.39 -5.13 3.67
CA SER A 55 -6.00 -4.26 4.68
C SER A 55 -6.16 -2.86 4.09
N ARG A 56 -7.36 -2.27 4.19
CA ARG A 56 -7.65 -0.93 3.69
C ARG A 56 -7.83 0.03 4.87
N ILE A 57 -7.15 1.16 4.82
CA ILE A 57 -7.12 2.17 5.87
C ILE A 57 -7.40 3.52 5.20
N SER A 58 -8.39 4.25 5.67
CA SER A 58 -8.60 5.64 5.27
C SER A 58 -7.72 6.58 6.06
N ALA A 59 -7.38 7.74 5.48
CA ALA A 59 -6.74 8.83 6.23
C ALA A 59 -7.52 9.24 7.49
N ALA A 60 -8.85 9.13 7.48
CA ALA A 60 -9.69 9.43 8.64
C ALA A 60 -9.51 8.40 9.77
N GLU A 61 -9.43 7.11 9.44
CA GLU A 61 -9.17 6.04 10.40
C GLU A 61 -7.75 6.17 10.97
N LEU A 62 -6.75 6.34 10.11
CA LEU A 62 -5.35 6.47 10.55
C LEU A 62 -5.14 7.68 11.47
N ARG A 63 -5.88 8.78 11.24
CA ARG A 63 -5.82 9.95 12.12
C ARG A 63 -6.41 9.67 13.50
N LYS A 64 -7.47 8.86 13.58
CA LYS A 64 -8.12 8.51 14.86
C LYS A 64 -7.29 7.49 15.63
N ASP A 65 -6.69 6.54 14.93
CA ASP A 65 -5.87 5.48 15.48
C ASP A 65 -4.61 5.27 14.63
N PRO A 66 -3.49 5.92 14.98
CA PRO A 66 -2.23 5.74 14.28
C PRO A 66 -1.67 4.31 14.33
N ALA A 67 -2.04 3.51 15.34
CA ALA A 67 -1.49 2.16 15.53
C ALA A 67 -1.99 1.17 14.47
N ILE A 68 -3.17 1.41 13.89
CA ILE A 68 -3.80 0.53 12.89
C ILE A 68 -2.89 0.24 11.68
N LEU A 69 -2.01 1.17 11.30
CA LEU A 69 -1.05 0.96 10.21
C LEU A 69 0.02 -0.07 10.58
N ASN A 70 0.59 0.05 11.77
CA ASN A 70 1.62 -0.88 12.25
C ASN A 70 1.03 -2.28 12.44
N ASP A 71 -0.19 -2.36 13.00
CA ASP A 71 -0.92 -3.62 13.16
C ASP A 71 -1.22 -4.28 11.80
N ALA A 72 -1.68 -3.50 10.82
CA ALA A 72 -1.92 -4.01 9.47
C ALA A 72 -0.65 -4.54 8.80
N MET A 73 0.49 -3.85 8.97
CA MET A 73 1.79 -4.25 8.43
C MET A 73 2.34 -5.51 9.09
N LYS A 74 2.16 -5.67 10.40
CA LYS A 74 2.67 -6.81 11.18
C LYS A 74 1.74 -8.02 11.22
N ALA A 75 0.48 -7.84 10.86
CA ALA A 75 -0.48 -8.94 10.83
C ALA A 75 0.00 -10.09 9.93
N GLN A 76 -0.42 -11.30 10.27
CA GLN A 76 -0.12 -12.49 9.49
C GLN A 76 -1.43 -13.02 8.90
N SER A 77 -1.39 -13.45 7.64
CA SER A 77 -2.48 -14.22 7.05
C SER A 77 -2.14 -15.71 7.19
N PHE A 78 -3.17 -16.53 7.34
CA PHE A 78 -3.04 -17.99 7.23
C PHE A 78 -2.72 -18.42 5.79
N PHE A 79 -2.98 -17.56 4.81
CA PHE A 79 -2.71 -17.82 3.40
C PHE A 79 -1.30 -17.34 3.03
N PRO A 80 -0.55 -18.12 2.24
CA PRO A 80 0.79 -17.74 1.81
C PRO A 80 0.74 -16.56 0.84
N GLY A 81 1.85 -15.83 0.77
CA GLY A 81 2.09 -14.78 -0.22
C GLY A 81 2.09 -13.36 0.35
N PRO A 82 2.35 -12.35 -0.51
CA PRO A 82 2.47 -10.96 -0.08
C PRO A 82 1.16 -10.43 0.52
N ARG A 83 1.28 -9.58 1.54
CA ARG A 83 0.19 -8.79 2.12
C ARG A 83 0.37 -7.31 1.81
N VAL A 84 -0.73 -6.57 1.73
CA VAL A 84 -0.73 -5.13 1.48
C VAL A 84 -1.54 -4.41 2.56
N ALA A 85 -0.91 -3.48 3.25
CA ALA A 85 -1.60 -2.42 4.00
C ALA A 85 -1.75 -1.21 3.07
N PHE A 86 -2.98 -0.91 2.68
CA PHE A 86 -3.32 0.16 1.74
C PHE A 86 -3.92 1.36 2.48
N LEU A 87 -3.21 2.49 2.47
CA LEU A 87 -3.67 3.77 2.99
C LEU A 87 -4.22 4.65 1.85
N ASP A 88 -5.51 4.99 1.91
CA ASP A 88 -6.16 5.87 0.93
C ASP A 88 -6.21 7.32 1.40
N GLU A 89 -6.17 8.24 0.43
CA GLU A 89 -6.34 9.69 0.60
C GLU A 89 -5.41 10.34 1.66
N ALA A 90 -4.21 9.80 1.85
CA ALA A 90 -3.22 10.40 2.73
C ALA A 90 -2.60 11.67 2.13
N SER A 91 -2.49 12.71 2.95
CA SER A 91 -1.69 13.89 2.68
C SER A 91 -0.32 13.80 3.35
N ASP A 92 0.55 14.78 3.08
CA ASP A 92 1.89 14.88 3.69
C ASP A 92 1.86 14.90 5.23
N SER A 93 0.75 15.33 5.84
CA SER A 93 0.56 15.30 7.30
C SER A 93 0.68 13.90 7.93
N PHE A 94 0.56 12.83 7.15
CA PHE A 94 0.72 11.45 7.63
C PHE A 94 2.16 10.93 7.51
N ALA A 95 3.08 11.68 6.89
CA ALA A 95 4.46 11.24 6.70
C ALA A 95 5.15 10.82 8.02
N PRO A 96 4.97 11.50 9.16
CA PRO A 96 5.55 11.05 10.44
C PRO A 96 4.99 9.69 10.89
N ILE A 97 3.67 9.47 10.77
CA ILE A 97 3.02 8.22 11.16
C ILE A 97 3.52 7.05 10.30
N ILE A 98 3.61 7.26 8.99
CA ILE A 98 4.11 6.26 8.04
C ILE A 98 5.59 5.95 8.28
N SER A 99 6.41 6.97 8.56
CA SER A 99 7.84 6.78 8.82
C SER A 99 8.06 5.95 10.08
N ASN A 100 7.37 6.28 11.18
CA ASN A 100 7.44 5.51 12.42
C ASN A 100 7.00 4.06 12.21
N ALA A 101 5.93 3.82 11.45
CA ALA A 101 5.47 2.45 11.15
C ALA A 101 6.52 1.65 10.35
N LEU A 102 7.25 2.28 9.41
CA LEU A 102 8.33 1.64 8.65
C LEU A 102 9.58 1.37 9.49
N GLU A 103 9.89 2.25 10.45
CA GLU A 103 10.99 2.07 11.40
C GLU A 103 10.69 0.93 12.37
N ASP A 104 9.49 0.91 12.96
CA ASP A 104 9.05 -0.11 13.93
C ASP A 104 8.81 -1.49 13.31
N TRP A 105 8.64 -1.58 11.99
CA TRP A 105 8.39 -2.82 11.28
C TRP A 105 9.67 -3.63 11.04
N ARG A 106 10.82 -2.97 10.95
CA ARG A 106 12.12 -3.63 10.82
C ARG A 106 12.58 -4.24 12.14
#